data_AF-A0A4C1WCV9-F1
#
_entry.id   AF-A0A4C1WCV9-F1
#
_cell.length_a   1.000
_cell.length_b   1.000
_cell.length_c   1.000
_cell.angle_alpha   90.00
_cell.angle_beta   90.00
_cell.angle_gamma   90.00
#
_symmetry.space_group_name_H-M   'P 1'
#
loop_
_entity.id
_entity.type
_entity.pdbx_description
1 polymer ?
#
loop_
_entity_poly.entity_id
_entity_poly.type
_entity_poly.pdbx_seq_one_letter_code
_entity_poly.pdbx_strand_id
1 'polypeptide(L)'
;MSAESSNLSNIEHRAVRKYFVKKGKTPKEIFEDMVSVLQESAPSYTMVKKWARLFQQGRESCEDDPRPGRPVTVVTEENVRKIEKFVLADRRIKLWQITEELQISEERVGEIIHEHMNMRKISARWVPKMLTPFDKQRRLQTSKDFLELVGDNIDEICDQIVTVDQTWVRQYDPKPKQESMQ
;
A
#
# COMPACT_ATOMS: atom_id res chain seq x y z
N MET A 1 -11.52 -34.89 39.16
CA MET A 1 -11.13 -34.59 37.77
C MET A 1 -11.74 -33.24 37.44
N SER A 2 -10.95 -32.17 37.56
CA SER A 2 -11.44 -30.81 37.28
C SER A 2 -11.42 -30.65 35.77
N ALA A 3 -12.61 -30.56 35.15
CA ALA A 3 -12.71 -30.29 33.73
C ALA A 3 -12.08 -28.92 33.46
N GLU A 4 -11.06 -28.90 32.60
CA GLU A 4 -10.50 -27.67 32.07
C GLU A 4 -11.63 -26.86 31.45
N SER A 5 -11.88 -25.66 31.96
CA SER A 5 -12.85 -24.73 31.39
C SER A 5 -12.31 -24.24 30.05
N SER A 6 -12.53 -25.04 29.01
CA SER A 6 -12.23 -24.70 27.63
C SER A 6 -13.19 -23.59 27.21
N ASN A 7 -12.74 -22.35 27.35
CA ASN A 7 -13.46 -21.15 26.92
C ASN A 7 -13.72 -21.24 25.41
N LEU A 8 -14.98 -21.43 25.01
CA LEU A 8 -15.36 -21.43 23.59
C LEU A 8 -15.19 -20.02 23.00
N SER A 9 -14.72 -19.98 21.77
CA SER A 9 -14.70 -18.78 20.94
C SER A 9 -16.12 -18.28 20.64
N ASN A 10 -16.23 -17.01 20.28
CA ASN A 10 -17.50 -16.41 19.89
C ASN A 10 -18.16 -17.11 18.70
N ILE A 11 -17.36 -17.68 17.79
CA ILE A 11 -17.86 -18.41 16.62
C ILE A 11 -18.49 -19.74 17.06
N GLU A 12 -17.85 -20.48 17.97
CA GLU A 12 -18.38 -21.76 18.44
C GLU A 12 -19.67 -21.56 19.25
N HIS A 13 -19.75 -20.52 20.09
CA HIS A 13 -21.00 -20.15 20.75
C HIS A 13 -22.14 -19.87 19.75
N ARG A 14 -21.83 -19.28 18.59
CA ARG A 14 -22.82 -19.04 17.52
C ARG A 14 -23.21 -20.33 16.81
N ALA A 15 -22.27 -21.25 16.58
CA ALA A 15 -22.54 -22.56 16.00
C ALA A 15 -23.48 -23.40 16.88
N VAL A 16 -23.24 -23.43 18.20
CA VAL A 16 -24.11 -24.12 19.17
C VAL A 16 -25.52 -23.53 19.17
N ARG A 17 -25.65 -22.20 19.16
CA ARG A 17 -26.95 -21.53 19.02
C ARG A 17 -27.64 -21.89 17.70
N LYS A 18 -26.91 -21.90 16.59
CA LYS A 18 -27.45 -22.28 15.27
C LYS A 18 -28.00 -23.71 15.28
N TYR A 19 -27.28 -24.65 15.89
CA TYR A 19 -27.74 -26.02 16.08
C TYR A 19 -29.05 -26.08 16.87
N PHE A 20 -29.14 -25.39 18.00
CA PHE A 20 -30.37 -25.42 18.80
C PHE A 20 -31.56 -24.72 18.16
N VAL A 21 -31.33 -23.65 17.40
CA VAL A 21 -32.39 -23.02 16.58
C VAL A 21 -32.92 -24.00 15.53
N LYS A 22 -32.04 -24.77 14.87
CA LYS A 22 -32.46 -25.84 13.94
C LYS A 22 -33.23 -26.96 14.64
N LYS A 23 -32.94 -27.22 15.91
CA LYS A 23 -33.67 -28.17 16.77
C LYS A 23 -35.04 -27.62 17.23
N GLY A 24 -35.36 -26.36 16.95
CA GLY A 24 -36.63 -25.74 17.31
C GLY A 24 -36.71 -25.24 18.77
N LYS A 25 -35.58 -25.17 19.49
CA LYS A 25 -35.57 -24.65 20.87
C LYS A 25 -35.81 -23.13 20.88
N THR A 26 -36.49 -22.67 21.93
CA THR A 26 -36.69 -21.24 22.18
C THR A 26 -35.41 -20.58 22.71
N PRO A 27 -35.21 -19.26 22.51
CA PRO A 27 -34.01 -18.57 22.99
C PRO A 27 -33.78 -18.71 24.51
N LYS A 28 -34.84 -18.90 25.30
CA LYS A 28 -34.77 -19.11 26.74
C LYS A 28 -34.18 -20.48 27.08
N GLU A 29 -34.68 -21.53 26.45
CA GLU A 29 -34.16 -22.91 26.62
C GLU A 29 -32.71 -23.02 26.14
N ILE A 30 -32.35 -22.31 25.07
CA ILE A 30 -30.96 -22.25 24.58
C ILE A 30 -30.04 -21.60 25.62
N PHE A 31 -30.48 -20.51 26.23
CA PHE A 31 -29.68 -19.82 27.24
C PHE A 31 -29.51 -20.66 28.50
N GLU A 32 -30.58 -21.27 29.00
CA GLU A 32 -30.53 -22.16 30.18
C GLU A 32 -29.59 -23.35 29.96
N ASP A 33 -29.64 -23.98 28.78
CA ASP A 33 -28.75 -25.07 28.37
C ASP A 33 -27.29 -24.60 28.32
N MET A 34 -27.01 -23.47 27.64
CA MET A 34 -25.65 -22.91 27.55
C MET A 34 -25.09 -22.50 28.92
N VAL A 35 -25.91 -21.94 29.81
CA VAL A 35 -25.50 -21.60 31.19
C VAL A 35 -25.23 -22.85 32.01
N SER A 36 -26.03 -23.91 31.85
CA SER A 36 -25.81 -25.17 32.58
C SER A 36 -24.47 -25.83 32.26
N VAL A 37 -24.01 -25.70 31.00
CA VAL A 37 -22.77 -26.32 30.51
C VAL A 37 -21.56 -25.39 30.69
N LEU A 38 -21.71 -24.10 30.38
CA LEU A 38 -20.59 -23.15 30.29
C LEU A 38 -20.46 -22.24 31.51
N GLN A 39 -21.47 -22.21 32.38
CA GLN A 39 -21.48 -21.43 33.63
C GLN A 39 -21.04 -19.97 33.42
N GLU A 40 -19.90 -19.56 33.99
CA GLU A 40 -19.37 -18.20 33.91
C GLU A 40 -18.93 -17.79 32.49
N SER A 41 -18.60 -18.76 31.64
CA SER A 41 -18.19 -18.53 30.25
C SER A 41 -19.40 -18.42 29.29
N ALA A 42 -20.63 -18.54 29.81
CA ALA A 42 -21.83 -18.51 28.99
C ALA A 42 -22.10 -17.10 28.41
N PRO A 43 -22.51 -17.00 27.15
CA PRO A 43 -22.88 -15.74 26.55
C PRO A 43 -24.16 -15.17 27.17
N SER A 44 -24.27 -13.84 27.24
CA SER A 44 -25.44 -13.18 27.80
C SER A 44 -26.74 -13.55 27.06
N TYR A 45 -27.85 -13.56 27.80
CA TYR A 45 -29.18 -13.84 27.24
C TYR A 45 -29.53 -12.92 26.06
N THR A 46 -29.13 -11.65 26.10
CA THR A 46 -29.34 -10.69 25.02
C THR A 46 -28.61 -11.11 23.74
N MET A 47 -27.38 -11.62 23.86
CA MET A 47 -26.61 -12.13 22.74
C MET A 47 -27.22 -13.41 22.16
N VAL A 48 -27.67 -14.34 23.03
CA VAL A 48 -28.38 -15.55 22.62
C VAL A 48 -29.65 -15.21 21.84
N LYS A 49 -30.49 -14.31 22.38
CA LYS A 49 -31.73 -13.85 21.74
C LYS A 49 -31.48 -13.19 20.39
N LYS A 50 -30.46 -12.32 20.29
CA LYS A 50 -30.08 -11.64 19.04
C LYS A 50 -29.70 -12.65 17.95
N TRP A 51 -28.79 -13.58 18.26
CA TRP A 51 -28.32 -14.58 17.29
C TRP A 51 -29.41 -15.60 16.94
N ALA A 52 -30.21 -16.04 17.91
CA ALA A 52 -31.34 -16.92 17.64
C ALA A 52 -32.33 -16.28 16.65
N ARG A 53 -32.63 -14.98 16.81
CA ARG A 53 -33.46 -14.23 15.86
C ARG A 53 -32.82 -14.16 14.46
N LEU A 54 -31.52 -13.87 14.37
CA LEU A 54 -30.82 -13.82 13.07
C LEU A 54 -30.85 -15.17 12.34
N PHE A 55 -30.65 -16.28 13.07
CA PHE A 55 -30.73 -17.62 12.49
C PHE A 55 -32.16 -17.99 12.07
N GLN A 56 -33.18 -17.60 12.85
CA GLN A 56 -34.59 -17.76 12.44
C GLN A 56 -34.95 -16.94 11.20
N GLN A 57 -34.30 -15.79 11.01
CA GLN A 57 -34.44 -14.93 9.83
C GLN A 57 -33.64 -15.42 8.61
N GLY A 58 -33.02 -16.60 8.68
CA GLY A 58 -32.34 -17.23 7.54
C GLY A 58 -30.85 -16.92 7.40
N ARG A 59 -30.21 -16.23 8.36
CA ARG A 59 -28.75 -16.09 8.38
C ARG A 59 -28.10 -17.46 8.53
N GLU A 60 -27.09 -17.79 7.72
CA GLU A 60 -26.35 -19.05 7.86
C GLU A 60 -24.95 -18.88 8.45
N SER A 61 -24.30 -17.73 8.23
CA SER A 61 -22.94 -17.51 8.71
C SER A 61 -22.88 -17.29 10.22
N CYS A 62 -21.89 -17.93 10.86
CA CYS A 62 -21.52 -17.69 12.26
C CYS A 62 -20.49 -16.56 12.39
N GLU A 63 -19.94 -16.06 11.29
CA GLU A 63 -18.98 -14.97 11.28
C GLU A 63 -19.66 -13.60 11.45
N ASP A 64 -18.88 -12.61 11.87
CA ASP A 64 -19.31 -11.22 11.87
C ASP A 64 -19.49 -10.73 10.42
N ASP A 65 -20.50 -9.91 10.18
CA ASP A 65 -20.59 -9.21 8.90
C ASP A 65 -19.42 -8.22 8.75
N PRO A 66 -19.03 -7.90 7.50
CA PRO A 66 -18.07 -6.84 7.25
C PRO A 66 -18.46 -5.57 8.01
N ARG A 67 -17.60 -5.12 8.92
CA ARG A 67 -17.86 -3.88 9.65
C ARG A 67 -17.54 -2.71 8.72
N PRO A 68 -18.50 -1.82 8.42
CA PRO A 68 -18.17 -0.59 7.71
C PRO A 68 -17.20 0.20 8.60
N GLY A 69 -15.98 0.40 8.10
CA GLY A 69 -15.00 1.25 8.76
C GLY A 69 -15.43 2.70 8.79
N ARG A 70 -14.64 3.55 9.45
CA ARG A 70 -14.81 5.00 9.36
C ARG A 70 -14.65 5.42 7.88
N PRO A 71 -15.56 6.21 7.29
CA PRO A 71 -15.35 6.73 5.95
C PRO A 71 -14.05 7.52 5.91
N VAL A 72 -13.17 7.20 4.97
CA VAL A 72 -11.99 8.02 4.69
C VAL A 72 -12.49 9.25 3.94
N THR A 73 -12.93 10.27 4.67
CA THR A 73 -13.59 11.47 4.11
C THR A 73 -12.70 12.28 3.16
N VAL A 74 -11.39 12.03 3.17
CA VAL A 74 -10.39 12.84 2.46
C VAL A 74 -9.94 12.21 1.14
N VAL A 75 -9.98 10.87 1.03
CA VAL A 75 -9.60 10.14 -0.19
C VAL A 75 -10.84 10.02 -1.07
N THR A 76 -11.26 11.16 -1.61
CA THR A 76 -12.28 11.21 -2.66
C THR A 76 -11.61 11.11 -4.03
N GLU A 77 -12.30 10.51 -4.99
CA GLU A 77 -11.86 10.42 -6.39
C GLU A 77 -11.53 11.82 -6.96
N GLU A 78 -12.26 12.85 -6.52
CA GLU A 78 -11.99 14.24 -6.91
C GLU A 78 -10.62 14.73 -6.40
N ASN A 79 -10.29 14.47 -5.13
CA ASN A 79 -9.01 14.87 -4.55
C ASN A 79 -7.85 14.11 -5.20
N VAL A 80 -8.02 12.81 -5.50
CA VAL A 80 -7.02 12.02 -6.22
C VAL A 80 -6.71 12.66 -7.58
N ARG A 81 -7.74 13.01 -8.36
CA ARG A 81 -7.55 13.68 -9.67
C ARG A 81 -6.88 15.03 -9.57
N LYS A 82 -7.20 15.82 -8.53
CA LYS A 82 -6.54 17.12 -8.28
C LYS A 82 -5.06 16.92 -7.98
N ILE A 83 -4.73 16.00 -7.07
CA ILE A 83 -3.34 15.67 -6.72
C ILE A 83 -2.57 15.18 -7.96
N GLU A 84 -3.18 14.29 -8.74
CA GLU A 84 -2.60 13.80 -9.99
C GLU A 84 -2.28 14.94 -10.96
N LYS A 85 -3.21 15.88 -11.12
CA LYS A 85 -3.00 17.07 -11.96
C LYS A 85 -1.79 17.90 -11.50
N PHE A 86 -1.63 18.11 -10.19
CA PHE A 86 -0.47 18.83 -9.65
C PHE A 86 0.84 18.11 -9.92
N VAL A 87 0.89 16.79 -9.66
CA VAL A 87 2.10 15.98 -9.84
C VAL A 87 2.50 15.85 -11.32
N LEU A 88 1.53 15.77 -12.23
CA LEU A 88 1.81 15.70 -13.67
C LEU A 88 2.24 17.06 -14.25
N ALA A 89 1.73 18.17 -13.71
CA ALA A 89 2.14 19.52 -14.12
C ALA A 89 3.57 19.84 -13.66
N ASP A 90 3.92 19.52 -12.42
CA ASP A 90 5.28 19.65 -11.90
C ASP A 90 5.70 18.40 -11.11
N ARG A 91 6.54 17.58 -11.72
CA ARG A 91 7.09 16.36 -11.11
C ARG A 91 8.02 16.64 -9.91
N ARG A 92 8.39 17.90 -9.66
CA ARG A 92 9.24 18.34 -8.54
C ARG A 92 8.47 19.08 -7.45
N ILE A 93 7.14 19.10 -7.54
CA ILE A 93 6.29 19.75 -6.56
C ILE A 93 6.55 19.19 -5.15
N LYS A 94 6.56 20.08 -4.16
CA LYS A 94 6.72 19.69 -2.75
C LYS A 94 5.36 19.33 -2.17
N LEU A 95 5.36 18.34 -1.27
CA LEU A 95 4.14 17.83 -0.64
C LEU A 95 3.33 18.95 0.03
N TRP A 96 4.00 19.85 0.75
CA TRP A 96 3.35 20.97 1.44
C TRP A 96 2.61 21.95 0.51
N GLN A 97 3.06 22.09 -0.74
CA GLN A 97 2.37 22.96 -1.71
C GLN A 97 1.02 22.37 -2.11
N ILE A 98 0.95 21.04 -2.22
CA ILE A 98 -0.30 20.34 -2.50
C ILE A 98 -1.23 20.40 -1.28
N THR A 99 -0.70 20.28 -0.07
CA THR A 99 -1.51 20.37 1.15
C THR A 99 -2.11 21.73 1.37
N GLU A 100 -1.37 22.80 1.09
CA GLU A 100 -1.85 24.18 1.23
C GLU A 100 -3.00 24.45 0.24
N GLU A 101 -2.89 23.95 -0.98
CA GLU A 101 -3.90 24.14 -2.02
C GLU A 101 -5.18 23.32 -1.75
N LEU A 102 -5.04 22.07 -1.29
CA LEU A 102 -6.18 21.17 -1.08
C LEU A 102 -6.74 21.17 0.35
N GLN A 103 -6.05 21.82 1.29
CA GLN A 103 -6.37 21.80 2.73
C GLN A 103 -6.45 20.36 3.28
N ILE A 104 -5.56 19.50 2.80
CA ILE A 104 -5.43 18.09 3.20
C ILE A 104 -4.12 17.92 3.98
N SER A 105 -4.07 17.02 4.97
CA SER A 105 -2.83 16.75 5.69
C SER A 105 -1.75 16.11 4.80
N GLU A 106 -0.48 16.39 5.09
CA GLU A 106 0.66 15.85 4.33
C GLU A 106 0.65 14.33 4.26
N GLU A 107 0.33 13.68 5.38
CA GLU A 107 0.20 12.23 5.47
C GLU A 107 -0.79 11.66 4.45
N ARG A 108 -1.96 12.29 4.32
CA ARG A 108 -3.00 11.84 3.38
C ARG A 108 -2.64 12.10 1.94
N VAL A 109 -2.00 13.23 1.63
CA VAL A 109 -1.48 13.47 0.27
C VAL A 109 -0.40 12.43 -0.08
N GLY A 110 0.48 12.11 0.87
CA GLY A 110 1.50 11.06 0.70
C GLY A 110 0.89 9.68 0.45
N GLU A 111 -0.12 9.30 1.25
CA GLU A 111 -0.89 8.07 1.07
C GLU A 111 -1.56 8.01 -0.32
N ILE A 112 -2.17 9.10 -0.78
CA ILE A 112 -2.78 9.16 -2.12
C ILE A 112 -1.74 8.95 -3.22
N ILE A 113 -0.59 9.63 -3.13
CA ILE A 113 0.47 9.51 -4.15
C ILE A 113 1.04 8.08 -4.19
N HIS A 114 1.26 7.47 -3.02
CA HIS A 114 1.88 6.15 -2.93
C HIS A 114 0.89 5.00 -3.17
N GLU A 115 -0.26 4.98 -2.49
CA GLU A 115 -1.20 3.85 -2.49
C GLU A 115 -2.21 3.94 -3.63
N HIS A 116 -2.73 5.14 -3.92
CA HIS A 116 -3.80 5.31 -4.91
C HIS A 116 -3.27 5.59 -6.32
N MET A 117 -2.18 6.36 -6.44
CA MET A 117 -1.55 6.67 -7.73
C MET A 117 -0.36 5.75 -8.07
N ASN A 118 0.07 4.90 -7.13
CA ASN A 118 1.23 4.01 -7.27
C ASN A 118 2.51 4.73 -7.75
N MET A 119 2.70 5.97 -7.32
CA MET A 119 3.86 6.78 -7.65
C MET A 119 4.91 6.71 -6.54
N ARG A 120 6.19 6.83 -6.89
CA ARG A 120 7.29 6.86 -5.93
C ARG A 120 8.18 8.05 -6.16
N LYS A 121 8.68 8.63 -5.07
CA LYS A 121 9.68 9.69 -5.13
C LYS A 121 11.01 9.13 -5.63
N ILE A 122 11.53 9.70 -6.71
CA ILE A 122 12.82 9.34 -7.28
C ILE A 122 13.75 10.57 -7.20
N SER A 123 15.01 10.35 -6.86
CA SER A 123 16.03 11.40 -6.90
C SER A 123 16.37 11.77 -8.34
N ALA A 124 16.41 13.07 -8.65
CA ALA A 124 16.89 13.54 -9.95
C ALA A 124 18.34 13.09 -10.20
N ARG A 125 18.65 12.69 -11.43
CA ARG A 125 20.02 12.36 -11.86
C ARG A 125 20.75 13.65 -12.26
N TRP A 126 22.02 13.75 -11.88
CA TRP A 126 22.88 14.84 -12.35
C TRP A 126 23.15 14.68 -13.84
N VAL A 127 22.92 15.75 -14.59
CA VAL A 127 23.22 15.81 -16.03
C VAL A 127 24.41 16.74 -16.21
N PRO A 128 25.53 16.29 -16.83
CA PRO A 128 26.77 17.08 -16.92
C PRO A 128 26.61 18.45 -17.57
N LYS A 129 25.70 18.58 -18.54
CA LYS A 129 25.48 19.83 -19.28
C LYS A 129 24.05 19.92 -19.79
N MET A 130 23.50 21.14 -19.75
CA MET A 130 22.26 21.47 -20.44
C MET A 130 22.55 21.62 -21.95
N LEU A 131 22.08 20.65 -22.73
CA LEU A 131 22.30 20.63 -24.18
C LEU A 131 21.33 21.55 -24.91
N THR A 132 21.84 22.32 -25.87
CA THR A 132 21.02 23.09 -26.80
C THR A 132 20.29 22.16 -27.79
N PRO A 133 19.21 22.61 -28.46
CA PRO A 133 18.57 21.82 -29.51
C PRO A 133 19.55 21.37 -30.60
N PHE A 134 20.47 22.25 -30.99
CA PHE A 134 21.52 21.93 -31.96
C PHE A 134 22.48 20.85 -31.45
N ASP A 135 22.93 20.93 -30.19
CA ASP A 135 23.77 19.89 -29.60
C ASP A 135 23.09 18.52 -29.58
N LYS A 136 21.78 18.49 -29.28
CA LYS A 136 20.99 17.25 -29.29
C LYS A 136 20.91 16.65 -30.69
N GLN A 137 20.64 17.48 -31.69
CA GLN A 137 20.57 17.04 -33.08
C GLN A 137 21.93 16.51 -33.56
N ARG A 138 23.02 17.23 -33.30
CA ARG A 138 24.37 16.77 -33.64
C ARG A 138 24.71 15.44 -32.98
N ARG A 139 24.44 15.30 -31.68
CA ARG A 139 24.67 14.03 -30.96
C ARG A 139 23.85 12.88 -31.54
N LEU A 140 22.57 13.12 -31.84
CA LEU A 140 21.71 12.10 -32.44
C LEU A 140 22.25 11.67 -33.81
N GLN A 141 22.66 12.63 -34.64
CA GLN A 141 23.21 12.34 -35.97
C GLN A 141 24.51 11.53 -35.86
N THR A 142 25.48 12.00 -35.06
CA THR A 142 26.75 11.27 -34.86
C THR A 142 26.51 9.85 -34.32
N SER A 143 25.55 9.67 -33.40
CA SER A 143 25.20 8.34 -32.89
C SER A 143 24.56 7.45 -33.96
N LYS A 144 23.74 8.00 -34.87
CA LYS A 144 23.18 7.25 -36.00
C LYS A 144 24.26 6.88 -37.02
N ASP A 145 25.10 7.84 -37.41
CA ASP A 145 26.20 7.60 -38.35
C ASP A 145 27.14 6.52 -37.81
N PHE A 146 27.44 6.55 -36.50
CA PHE A 146 28.25 5.53 -35.85
C PHE A 146 27.53 4.17 -35.81
N LEU A 147 26.24 4.13 -35.51
CA LEU A 147 25.46 2.89 -35.51
C LEU A 147 25.41 2.24 -36.90
N GLU A 148 25.22 3.04 -37.96
CA GLU A 148 25.24 2.57 -39.35
C GLU A 148 26.63 2.06 -39.76
N LEU A 149 27.69 2.76 -39.35
CA LEU A 149 29.07 2.32 -39.57
C LEU A 149 29.37 0.98 -38.87
N VAL A 150 28.84 0.80 -37.66
CA VAL A 150 29.05 -0.40 -36.85
C VAL A 150 28.33 -1.61 -37.44
N GLY A 151 27.09 -1.44 -37.91
CA GLY A 151 26.27 -2.55 -38.41
C GLY A 151 26.17 -3.68 -37.39
N ASP A 152 26.41 -4.92 -37.82
CA ASP A 152 26.45 -6.11 -36.95
C ASP A 152 27.87 -6.43 -36.42
N ASN A 153 28.90 -5.70 -36.86
CA ASN A 153 30.31 -6.01 -36.61
C ASN A 153 30.91 -5.12 -35.51
N ILE A 154 30.24 -5.06 -34.36
CA ILE A 154 30.66 -4.18 -33.26
C ILE A 154 32.03 -4.53 -32.69
N ASP A 155 32.34 -5.82 -32.58
CA ASP A 155 33.58 -6.29 -31.97
C ASP A 155 34.80 -5.90 -32.83
N GLU A 156 34.73 -6.09 -34.15
CA GLU A 156 35.82 -5.75 -35.07
C GLU A 156 36.14 -4.25 -35.11
N ILE A 157 35.11 -3.40 -34.99
CA ILE A 157 35.26 -1.95 -34.99
C ILE A 157 35.77 -1.46 -33.63
N CYS A 158 35.29 -2.04 -32.53
CA CYS A 158 35.79 -1.73 -31.19
C CYS A 158 37.29 -2.06 -31.06
N ASP A 159 37.76 -3.15 -31.65
CA ASP A 159 39.19 -3.53 -31.65
C ASP A 159 40.10 -2.53 -32.38
N GLN A 160 39.55 -1.72 -33.28
CA GLN A 160 40.27 -0.69 -34.02
C GLN A 160 40.25 0.69 -33.35
N ILE A 161 39.41 0.87 -32.33
CA ILE A 161 39.24 2.17 -31.67
C ILE A 161 40.14 2.27 -30.44
N VAL A 162 40.98 3.29 -30.42
CA VAL A 162 41.75 3.68 -29.23
C VAL A 162 41.15 4.97 -28.68
N THR A 163 40.57 4.92 -27.47
CA THR A 163 40.03 6.10 -26.77
C THR A 163 41.01 6.62 -25.72
N VAL A 164 41.11 7.94 -25.58
CA VAL A 164 41.91 8.59 -24.55
C VAL A 164 41.05 9.65 -23.85
N ASP A 165 41.12 9.71 -22.52
CA ASP A 165 40.52 10.77 -21.70
C ASP A 165 41.47 11.13 -20.55
N GLN A 166 41.30 12.33 -19.98
CA GLN A 166 42.09 12.80 -18.84
C GLN A 166 41.19 12.96 -17.63
N THR A 167 41.50 12.22 -16.56
CA THR A 167 40.79 12.32 -15.28
C THR A 167 41.69 12.94 -14.23
N TRP A 168 41.17 13.90 -13.47
CA TRP A 168 41.87 14.49 -12.34
C TRP A 168 41.91 13.50 -11.16
N VAL A 169 43.11 13.10 -10.75
CA VAL A 169 43.33 12.29 -9.54
C VAL A 169 43.62 13.23 -8.38
N ARG A 170 42.80 13.16 -7.32
CA ARG A 170 43.00 13.96 -6.11
C ARG A 170 44.09 13.32 -5.25
N GLN A 171 44.91 14.15 -4.59
CA GLN A 171 45.97 13.69 -3.68
C GLN A 171 45.44 13.20 -2.32
N TYR A 172 44.16 13.40 -2.03
CA TYR A 172 43.51 12.92 -0.82
C TYR A 172 42.10 12.41 -1.15
N ASP A 173 41.64 11.43 -0.38
CA ASP A 173 40.26 10.94 -0.46
C ASP A 173 39.34 11.85 0.36
N PRO A 174 38.39 12.58 -0.27
CA PRO A 174 37.42 13.36 0.47
C PRO A 174 36.52 12.42 1.26
N LYS A 175 36.36 12.69 2.56
CA LYS A 175 35.46 11.92 3.42
C LYS A 175 34.06 11.83 2.78
N PRO A 176 33.44 10.65 2.69
CA PRO A 176 32.09 10.52 2.17
C PRO A 176 31.13 11.36 3.01
N LYS A 177 30.06 11.84 2.38
CA LYS A 177 29.08 12.77 2.98
C LYS A 177 28.44 12.22 4.27
N GLN A 178 28.40 10.89 4.45
CA GLN A 178 27.92 10.26 5.68
C GLN A 178 28.87 10.43 6.87
N GLU A 179 30.18 10.49 6.64
CA GLU A 179 31.20 10.67 7.69
C GLU A 179 31.43 12.14 8.06
N SER A 180 31.05 13.08 7.19
CA SER A 180 31.20 14.52 7.42
C SER A 180 30.03 15.15 8.19
N MET A 181 29.01 14.34 8.53
CA MET A 181 27.83 14.75 9.30
C MET A 181 27.95 14.46 10.80
N GLN A 182 29.11 13.99 11.28
CA GLN A 182 29.44 13.86 12.70
C GLN A 182 30.05 15.15 13.26
#